data_AF-A0A2V6LZZ2-F1
#
_entry.id   AF-A0A2V6LZZ2-F1
#
_cell.length_a   1.000
_cell.length_b   1.000
_cell.length_c   1.000
_cell.angle_alpha   90.00
_cell.angle_beta   90.00
_cell.angle_gamma   90.00
#
_symmetry.space_group_name_H-M   'P 1'
#
loop_
_entity.id
_entity.type
_entity.pdbx_description
1 polymer ?
#
loop_
_entity_poly.entity_id
_entity_poly.type
_entity_poly.pdbx_seq_one_letter_code
_entity_poly.pdbx_strand_id
1 'polypeptide(L)'
;RAYIFDGYWEDIGTIRAFYEANLDLTDLVPAYSFFESDAPIYTHPRFLPGSKINGATLRQAIISDGCIISDGHIERSVIGVRSIIQSGATIRNSVVMGADFYELGSDRSSEKTPIGIGRNCVIDRAIIDKNARIADGVVVTPEGKPENFDAENYYIRDGIVVIPKNATIPPGFWI
;
A
#
# COMPACT_ATOMS: atom_id res chain seq x y z
N ARG A 1 -2.24 -40.51 13.63
CA ARG A 1 -1.13 -40.45 12.64
C ARG A 1 -0.89 -38.98 12.34
N ALA A 2 0.36 -38.52 12.31
CA ALA A 2 0.71 -37.16 11.92
C ALA A 2 1.20 -37.14 10.45
N TYR A 3 1.14 -35.99 9.79
CA TYR A 3 1.63 -35.75 8.44
C TYR A 3 2.61 -34.57 8.49
N ILE A 4 3.76 -34.69 7.81
CA ILE A 4 4.79 -33.65 7.76
C ILE A 4 4.51 -32.75 6.55
N PHE A 5 4.54 -31.44 6.77
CA PHE A 5 4.40 -30.43 5.72
C PHE A 5 5.72 -29.68 5.56
N ASP A 6 6.33 -29.78 4.37
CA ASP A 6 7.64 -29.20 4.05
C ASP A 6 7.54 -27.98 3.11
N GLY A 7 6.37 -27.34 3.03
CA GLY A 7 6.13 -26.16 2.21
C GLY A 7 6.19 -24.85 2.99
N TYR A 8 6.05 -23.73 2.28
CA TYR A 8 5.90 -22.41 2.91
C TYR A 8 4.61 -22.34 3.72
N TRP A 9 4.72 -21.84 4.95
CA TRP A 9 3.60 -21.54 5.83
C TRP A 9 3.99 -20.36 6.72
N GLU A 10 3.11 -19.35 6.79
CA GLU A 10 3.27 -18.20 7.67
C GLU A 10 1.94 -17.86 8.34
N ASP A 11 1.98 -17.50 9.62
CA ASP A 11 0.81 -17.01 10.36
C ASP A 11 0.70 -15.49 10.23
N ILE A 12 -0.18 -15.06 9.33
CA ILE A 12 -0.45 -13.64 9.06
C ILE A 12 -1.49 -13.02 10.01
N GLY A 13 -1.69 -13.59 11.21
CA GLY A 13 -2.65 -13.11 12.20
C GLY A 13 -2.27 -11.82 12.95
N THR A 14 -1.03 -11.34 12.82
CA THR A 14 -0.56 -10.09 13.43
C THR A 14 -0.26 -9.01 12.38
N ILE A 15 -0.27 -7.72 12.77
CA ILE A 15 0.05 -6.62 11.85
C ILE A 15 1.45 -6.78 11.27
N ARG A 16 2.44 -7.08 12.11
CA ARG A 16 3.81 -7.33 11.65
C ARG A 16 3.88 -8.49 10.65
N ALA A 17 3.32 -9.66 11.00
CA ALA A 17 3.40 -10.82 10.11
C ALA A 17 2.68 -10.59 8.78
N PHE A 18 1.50 -9.94 8.81
CA PHE A 18 0.80 -9.54 7.59
C PHE A 18 1.65 -8.60 6.72
N TYR A 19 2.27 -7.58 7.34
CA TYR A 19 3.10 -6.60 6.65
C TYR A 19 4.33 -7.24 6.00
N GLU A 20 5.12 -8.02 6.76
CA GLU A 20 6.34 -8.66 6.24
C GLU A 20 5.99 -9.66 5.13
N ALA A 21 5.00 -10.54 5.35
CA ALA A 21 4.60 -11.52 4.34
C ALA A 21 4.16 -10.88 3.00
N ASN A 22 3.60 -9.66 3.02
CA ASN A 22 3.28 -8.93 1.78
C ASN A 22 4.53 -8.29 1.15
N LEU A 23 5.44 -7.73 1.94
CA LEU A 23 6.67 -7.13 1.40
C LEU A 23 7.65 -8.18 0.88
N ASP A 24 7.70 -9.35 1.49
CA ASP A 24 8.56 -10.46 1.07
C ASP A 24 8.23 -10.94 -0.36
N LEU A 25 6.98 -10.75 -0.82
CA LEU A 25 6.60 -11.01 -2.23
C LEU A 25 7.37 -10.13 -3.21
N THR A 26 7.90 -8.99 -2.76
CA THR A 26 8.67 -8.05 -3.58
C THR A 26 10.16 -8.36 -3.63
N ASP A 27 10.61 -9.35 -2.85
CA ASP A 27 12.00 -9.78 -2.86
C ASP A 27 12.40 -10.45 -4.17
N LEU A 28 13.71 -10.41 -4.45
CA LEU A 28 14.28 -11.02 -5.66
C LEU A 28 13.99 -12.52 -5.73
N VAL A 29 13.96 -13.18 -4.57
CA VAL A 29 13.60 -14.58 -4.41
C VAL A 29 12.63 -14.67 -3.22
N PRO A 30 11.32 -14.56 -3.45
CA PRO A 30 10.34 -14.62 -2.37
C PRO A 30 10.20 -16.06 -1.88
N ALA A 31 9.88 -16.22 -0.59
CA ALA A 31 9.62 -17.54 -0.01
C ALA A 31 8.30 -18.16 -0.52
N TYR A 32 7.38 -17.33 -1.01
CA TYR A 32 6.12 -17.71 -1.63
C TYR A 32 5.88 -16.95 -2.94
N SER A 33 5.29 -17.62 -3.94
CA SER A 33 5.02 -17.04 -5.25
C SER A 33 3.56 -17.20 -5.65
N PHE A 34 2.95 -16.11 -6.10
CA PHE A 34 1.63 -16.13 -6.75
C PHE A 34 1.70 -16.50 -8.24
N PHE A 35 2.90 -16.65 -8.81
CA PHE A 35 3.11 -16.90 -10.24
C PHE A 35 3.15 -18.39 -10.62
N GLU A 36 2.81 -19.29 -9.68
CA GLU A 36 2.76 -20.73 -9.92
C GLU A 36 1.57 -21.11 -10.83
N SER A 37 1.86 -21.64 -12.01
CA SER A 37 0.84 -21.99 -13.02
C SER A 37 0.05 -23.25 -12.69
N ASP A 38 0.65 -24.18 -11.94
CA ASP A 38 0.08 -25.50 -11.69
C ASP A 38 -0.99 -25.47 -10.58
N ALA A 39 -0.89 -24.50 -9.68
CA ALA A 39 -1.82 -24.29 -8.57
C ALA A 39 -2.00 -22.79 -8.26
N PRO A 40 -2.58 -22.01 -9.19
CA PRO A 40 -2.71 -20.57 -9.02
C PRO A 40 -3.72 -20.22 -7.92
N ILE A 41 -3.47 -19.11 -7.24
CA ILE A 41 -4.45 -18.53 -6.31
C ILE A 41 -5.45 -17.68 -7.10
N TYR A 42 -6.73 -18.03 -7.00
CA TYR A 42 -7.80 -17.32 -7.68
C TYR A 42 -8.31 -16.13 -6.87
N THR A 43 -8.79 -15.11 -7.58
CA THR A 43 -9.49 -13.95 -7.01
C THR A 43 -10.62 -13.51 -7.93
N HIS A 44 -11.42 -12.54 -7.49
CA HIS A 44 -12.54 -12.02 -8.27
C HIS A 44 -12.05 -11.34 -9.58
N PRO A 45 -12.56 -11.73 -10.76
CA PRO A 45 -12.20 -11.08 -12.02
C PRO A 45 -12.83 -9.68 -12.10
N ARG A 46 -11.98 -8.64 -12.01
CA ARG A 46 -12.44 -7.23 -11.97
C ARG A 46 -12.40 -6.52 -13.33
N PHE A 47 -11.74 -7.11 -14.33
CA PHE A 47 -11.56 -6.51 -15.66
C PHE A 47 -11.05 -5.06 -15.62
N LEU A 48 -10.12 -4.78 -14.69
CA LEU A 48 -9.48 -3.47 -14.61
C LEU A 48 -8.52 -3.28 -15.78
N PRO A 49 -8.31 -2.04 -16.25
CA PRO A 49 -7.30 -1.78 -17.26
C PRO A 49 -5.90 -2.04 -16.70
N GLY A 50 -4.92 -2.18 -17.59
CA GLY A 50 -3.52 -2.17 -17.21
C GLY A 50 -3.15 -0.88 -16.46
N SER A 51 -2.22 -0.98 -15.53
CA SER A 51 -1.76 0.17 -14.75
C SER A 51 -1.05 1.20 -15.60
N LYS A 52 -1.42 2.47 -15.42
CA LYS A 52 -0.87 3.62 -16.14
C LYS A 52 0.26 4.24 -15.32
N ILE A 53 1.47 4.20 -15.87
CA ILE A 53 2.66 4.82 -15.27
C ILE A 53 3.06 5.99 -16.18
N ASN A 54 2.82 7.23 -15.72
CA ASN A 54 3.22 8.43 -16.44
C ASN A 54 4.70 8.76 -16.22
N GLY A 55 5.27 8.27 -15.12
CA GLY A 55 6.67 8.38 -14.74
C GLY A 55 6.85 7.73 -13.37
N ALA A 56 7.81 6.81 -13.21
CA ALA A 56 8.12 6.24 -11.90
C ALA A 56 9.52 5.61 -11.87
N THR A 57 10.16 5.65 -10.71
CA THR A 57 11.30 4.77 -10.39
C THR A 57 10.77 3.64 -9.52
N LEU A 58 10.93 2.40 -9.98
CA LEU A 58 10.45 1.20 -9.28
C LEU A 58 11.64 0.31 -8.93
N ARG A 59 11.70 -0.15 -7.67
CA ARG A 59 12.70 -1.11 -7.20
C ARG A 59 12.04 -2.08 -6.24
N GLN A 60 12.02 -3.38 -6.55
CA GLN A 60 11.34 -4.39 -5.71
C GLN A 60 9.89 -3.99 -5.42
N ALA A 61 9.06 -3.88 -6.46
CA ALA A 61 7.68 -3.41 -6.29
C ALA A 61 6.71 -4.27 -7.10
N ILE A 62 5.54 -4.55 -6.51
CA ILE A 62 4.41 -5.18 -7.19
C ILE A 62 3.35 -4.13 -7.44
N ILE A 63 2.98 -3.92 -8.70
CA ILE A 63 1.93 -2.97 -9.10
C ILE A 63 0.74 -3.77 -9.62
N SER A 64 -0.37 -3.72 -8.88
CA SER A 64 -1.63 -4.36 -9.25
C SER A 64 -2.33 -3.60 -10.38
N ASP A 65 -3.40 -4.17 -10.95
CA ASP A 65 -4.16 -3.58 -12.05
C ASP A 65 -4.83 -2.24 -11.72
N GLY A 66 -5.03 -1.43 -12.76
CA GLY A 66 -5.80 -0.21 -12.70
C GLY A 66 -5.14 0.94 -11.91
N CYS A 67 -3.87 0.86 -11.57
CA CYS A 67 -3.18 1.94 -10.87
C CYS A 67 -2.90 3.12 -11.81
N ILE A 68 -2.82 4.33 -11.24
CA ILE A 68 -2.37 5.55 -11.92
C ILE A 68 -1.23 6.13 -11.09
N ILE A 69 -0.01 6.08 -11.63
CA ILE A 69 1.20 6.53 -10.95
C ILE A 69 1.82 7.66 -11.78
N SER A 70 1.99 8.82 -11.17
CA SER A 70 2.61 10.00 -11.79
C SER A 70 3.86 10.38 -11.01
N ASP A 71 5.00 10.47 -11.68
CA ASP A 71 6.33 10.85 -11.18
C ASP A 71 6.65 10.38 -9.74
N GLY A 72 6.47 9.09 -9.47
CA GLY A 72 6.64 8.50 -8.13
C GLY A 72 7.95 7.71 -7.96
N HIS A 73 8.41 7.58 -6.72
CA HIS A 73 9.49 6.65 -6.34
C HIS A 73 8.93 5.56 -5.43
N ILE A 74 9.01 4.30 -5.86
CA ILE A 74 8.42 3.16 -5.14
C ILE A 74 9.48 2.09 -4.94
N GLU A 75 9.77 1.77 -3.68
CA GLU A 75 10.81 0.82 -3.29
C GLU A 75 10.27 -0.20 -2.25
N ARG A 76 10.57 -1.49 -2.45
CA ARG A 76 10.15 -2.60 -1.56
C ARG A 76 8.70 -2.46 -1.11
N SER A 77 7.77 -2.37 -2.06
CA SER A 77 6.37 -2.00 -1.75
C SER A 77 5.36 -2.69 -2.67
N VAL A 78 4.18 -2.96 -2.11
CA VAL A 78 3.04 -3.53 -2.85
C VAL A 78 2.01 -2.43 -3.07
N ILE A 79 1.66 -2.18 -4.34
CA ILE A 79 0.65 -1.21 -4.74
C ILE A 79 -0.59 -1.97 -5.23
N GLY A 80 -1.64 -1.89 -4.42
CA GLY A 80 -2.92 -2.57 -4.62
C GLY A 80 -3.75 -1.93 -5.72
N VAL A 81 -4.82 -2.65 -6.12
CA VAL A 81 -5.65 -2.29 -7.27
C VAL A 81 -6.21 -0.87 -7.18
N ARG A 82 -6.29 -0.18 -8.33
CA ARG A 82 -6.86 1.17 -8.45
C ARG A 82 -6.14 2.26 -7.63
N SER A 83 -4.91 2.01 -7.17
CA SER A 83 -4.15 3.02 -6.45
C SER A 83 -3.88 4.25 -7.33
N ILE A 84 -4.09 5.43 -6.77
CA ILE A 84 -3.74 6.71 -7.40
C ILE A 84 -2.58 7.30 -6.58
N ILE A 85 -1.44 7.49 -7.25
CA ILE A 85 -0.22 8.05 -6.66
C ILE A 85 0.16 9.29 -7.47
N GLN A 86 0.12 10.45 -6.82
CA GLN A 86 0.41 11.74 -7.43
C GLN A 86 1.92 12.05 -7.48
N SER A 87 2.29 13.02 -8.33
CA SER A 87 3.68 13.42 -8.59
C SER A 87 4.47 13.75 -7.32
N GLY A 88 5.72 13.30 -7.29
CA GLY A 88 6.67 13.53 -6.21
C GLY A 88 6.49 12.62 -4.99
N ALA A 89 5.49 11.72 -5.00
CA ALA A 89 5.30 10.77 -3.92
C ALA A 89 6.44 9.75 -3.86
N THR A 90 6.91 9.49 -2.64
CA THR A 90 7.94 8.51 -2.32
C THR A 90 7.36 7.47 -1.37
N ILE A 91 7.33 6.20 -1.79
CA ILE A 91 6.74 5.10 -1.04
C ILE A 91 7.81 4.03 -0.85
N ARG A 92 8.12 3.70 0.40
CA ARG A 92 9.14 2.71 0.79
C ARG A 92 8.59 1.74 1.81
N ASN A 93 8.97 0.47 1.69
CA ASN A 93 8.64 -0.55 2.70
C ASN A 93 7.16 -0.50 3.06
N SER A 94 6.25 -0.48 2.09
CA SER A 94 4.85 -0.16 2.36
C SER A 94 3.88 -1.01 1.55
N VAL A 95 2.72 -1.25 2.16
CA VAL A 95 1.60 -1.96 1.54
C VAL A 95 0.47 -0.98 1.34
N VAL A 96 0.21 -0.60 0.10
CA VAL A 96 -0.95 0.23 -0.27
C VAL A 96 -2.04 -0.71 -0.75
N MET A 97 -3.15 -0.84 -0.01
CA MET A 97 -4.23 -1.78 -0.35
C MET A 97 -5.06 -1.33 -1.56
N GLY A 98 -4.95 -0.07 -1.95
CA GLY A 98 -5.58 0.49 -3.14
C GLY A 98 -6.99 1.04 -2.88
N ALA A 99 -7.89 0.88 -3.85
CA ALA A 99 -9.22 1.45 -3.78
C ALA A 99 -10.31 0.51 -4.32
N ASP A 100 -11.49 0.60 -3.70
CA ASP A 100 -12.68 -0.14 -4.11
C ASP A 100 -13.25 0.38 -5.44
N PHE A 101 -13.08 1.67 -5.73
CA PHE A 101 -13.60 2.37 -6.90
C PHE A 101 -12.68 3.55 -7.30
N TYR A 102 -12.84 4.05 -8.52
CA TYR A 102 -12.25 5.33 -8.91
C TYR A 102 -13.18 6.48 -8.54
N GLU A 103 -12.64 7.58 -8.05
CA GLU A 103 -13.41 8.82 -7.91
C GLU A 103 -13.54 9.49 -9.29
N LEU A 104 -14.72 9.32 -9.91
CA LEU A 104 -15.07 10.01 -11.14
C LEU A 104 -15.55 11.43 -10.81
N GLY A 105 -14.92 12.43 -11.40
CA GLY A 105 -15.47 13.79 -11.44
C GLY A 105 -15.66 14.43 -10.06
N SER A 106 -14.75 14.21 -9.10
CA SER A 106 -14.66 15.14 -7.97
C SER A 106 -14.37 16.51 -8.57
N ASP A 107 -15.38 17.38 -8.56
CA ASP A 107 -15.21 18.78 -8.89
C ASP A 107 -13.93 19.25 -8.21
N ARG A 108 -12.98 19.77 -9.00
CA ARG A 108 -11.74 20.32 -8.48
C ARG A 108 -11.97 21.52 -7.53
N SER A 109 -13.23 21.93 -7.36
CA SER A 109 -13.71 22.90 -6.39
C SER A 109 -14.12 22.31 -5.04
N SER A 110 -14.22 20.98 -4.91
CA SER A 110 -14.46 20.35 -3.61
C SER A 110 -13.18 20.42 -2.76
N GLU A 111 -13.27 21.00 -1.56
CA GLU A 111 -12.19 21.07 -0.56
C GLU A 111 -11.74 19.69 -0.02
N LYS A 112 -12.22 18.60 -0.63
CA LYS A 112 -12.04 17.25 -0.12
C LYS A 112 -10.82 16.59 -0.78
N THR A 113 -9.90 16.10 0.05
CA THR A 113 -8.77 15.29 -0.40
C THR A 113 -9.27 14.06 -1.18
N PRO A 114 -8.79 13.82 -2.41
CA PRO A 114 -9.19 12.64 -3.19
C PRO A 114 -8.62 11.34 -2.60
N ILE A 115 -9.20 10.21 -2.98
CA ILE A 115 -8.68 8.88 -2.64
C ILE A 115 -7.30 8.69 -3.28
N GLY A 116 -6.38 8.16 -2.50
CA GLY A 116 -5.02 7.86 -2.92
C GLY A 116 -4.00 8.71 -2.18
N ILE A 117 -2.80 8.78 -2.77
CA ILE A 117 -1.63 9.43 -2.20
C ILE A 117 -1.39 10.74 -2.94
N GLY A 118 -1.48 11.84 -2.21
CA GLY A 118 -1.27 13.20 -2.68
C GLY A 118 0.16 13.48 -3.16
N ARG A 119 0.37 14.68 -3.66
CA ARG A 119 1.65 15.13 -4.22
C ARG A 119 2.71 15.23 -3.13
N ASN A 120 3.95 14.95 -3.48
CA ASN A 120 5.11 15.12 -2.60
C ASN A 120 4.96 14.43 -1.23
N CYS A 121 4.18 13.36 -1.14
CA CYS A 121 4.07 12.58 0.09
C CYS A 121 5.30 11.71 0.29
N VAL A 122 5.64 11.43 1.55
CA VAL A 122 6.64 10.42 1.92
C VAL A 122 5.95 9.37 2.77
N ILE A 123 5.97 8.12 2.34
CA ILE A 123 5.37 7.00 3.06
C ILE A 123 6.47 5.95 3.27
N ASP A 124 6.79 5.67 4.53
CA ASP A 124 7.77 4.66 4.92
C ASP A 124 7.19 3.75 6.02
N ARG A 125 7.34 2.43 5.87
CA ARG A 125 6.92 1.42 6.85
C ARG A 125 5.45 1.56 7.26
N ALA A 126 4.58 1.54 6.26
CA ALA A 126 3.16 1.75 6.46
C ALA A 126 2.26 0.76 5.70
N ILE A 127 1.10 0.48 6.28
CA ILE A 127 -0.06 -0.12 5.62
C ILE A 127 -1.07 1.00 5.38
N ILE A 128 -1.36 1.27 4.11
CA ILE A 128 -2.38 2.22 3.69
C ILE A 128 -3.60 1.41 3.24
N ASP A 129 -4.64 1.35 4.08
CA ASP A 129 -5.85 0.59 3.78
C ASP A 129 -6.72 1.30 2.71
N LYS A 130 -7.76 0.61 2.26
CA LYS A 130 -8.53 0.98 1.08
C LYS A 130 -9.17 2.35 1.21
N ASN A 131 -9.21 3.07 0.10
CA ASN A 131 -9.90 4.36 -0.01
C ASN A 131 -9.36 5.44 0.94
N ALA A 132 -8.16 5.26 1.51
CA ALA A 132 -7.51 6.29 2.29
C ALA A 132 -7.26 7.55 1.43
N ARG A 133 -7.30 8.70 2.08
CA ARG A 133 -7.15 10.02 1.46
C ARG A 133 -5.97 10.71 2.11
N ILE A 134 -4.81 10.66 1.46
CA ILE A 134 -3.58 11.28 1.96
C ILE A 134 -3.37 12.59 1.22
N ALA A 135 -3.44 13.70 1.94
CA ALA A 135 -3.28 15.03 1.36
C ALA A 135 -1.84 15.31 0.89
N ASP A 136 -1.68 16.35 0.09
CA ASP A 136 -0.37 16.76 -0.43
C ASP A 136 0.62 17.08 0.70
N GLY A 137 1.86 16.65 0.53
CA GLY A 137 2.98 16.92 1.45
C GLY A 137 2.96 16.15 2.76
N VAL A 138 2.06 15.19 2.93
CA VAL A 138 1.99 14.36 4.14
C VAL A 138 3.21 13.43 4.23
N VAL A 139 3.77 13.33 5.44
CA VAL A 139 4.82 12.38 5.77
C VAL A 139 4.26 11.34 6.73
N VAL A 140 4.39 10.07 6.36
CA VAL A 140 3.98 8.90 7.13
C VAL A 140 5.21 8.06 7.41
N THR A 141 5.68 8.08 8.66
CA THR A 141 6.83 7.28 9.10
C THR A 141 6.63 6.84 10.55
N PRO A 142 7.07 5.64 10.97
CA PRO A 142 7.11 5.28 12.39
C PRO A 142 8.30 5.93 13.13
N GLU A 143 9.20 6.63 12.43
CA GLU A 143 10.40 7.21 13.03
C GLU A 143 10.07 8.20 14.16
N GLY A 144 10.81 8.08 15.26
CA GLY A 144 10.64 8.91 16.45
C GLY A 144 9.39 8.62 17.29
N LYS A 145 8.65 7.53 17.01
CA LYS A 145 7.39 7.20 17.70
C LYS A 145 7.46 5.92 18.51
N PRO A 146 6.54 5.74 19.49
CA PRO A 146 6.37 4.46 20.17
C PRO A 146 6.00 3.35 19.20
N GLU A 147 6.42 2.12 19.50
CA GLU A 147 6.10 0.94 18.69
C GLU A 147 4.60 0.66 18.60
N ASN A 148 3.83 1.09 19.61
CA ASN A 148 2.38 0.97 19.65
C ASN A 148 1.76 2.31 20.05
N PHE A 149 0.89 2.84 19.19
CA PHE A 149 0.24 4.13 19.40
C PHE A 149 -1.13 4.18 18.73
N ASP A 150 -2.10 4.84 19.37
CA ASP A 150 -3.45 5.05 18.84
C ASP A 150 -3.69 6.54 18.63
N ALA A 151 -3.94 6.91 17.37
CA ALA A 151 -4.39 8.24 17.00
C ALA A 151 -5.83 8.20 16.46
N GLU A 152 -6.37 9.37 16.14
CA GLU A 152 -7.71 9.47 15.58
C GLU A 152 -7.83 8.81 14.20
N ASN A 153 -6.84 9.05 13.33
CA ASN A 153 -6.88 8.66 11.91
C ASN A 153 -5.78 7.66 11.50
N TYR A 154 -4.97 7.20 12.46
CA TYR A 154 -3.94 6.18 12.23
C TYR A 154 -3.61 5.42 13.50
N TYR A 155 -2.99 4.25 13.33
CA TYR A 155 -2.45 3.45 14.42
C TYR A 155 -0.99 3.13 14.14
N ILE A 156 -0.22 2.84 15.18
CA ILE A 156 1.09 2.21 15.06
C ILE A 156 1.01 0.88 15.78
N ARG A 157 1.40 -0.19 15.11
CA ARG A 157 1.53 -1.53 15.68
C ARG A 157 2.86 -2.10 15.29
N ASP A 158 3.64 -2.52 16.27
CA ASP A 158 4.98 -3.08 16.05
C ASP A 158 5.88 -2.18 15.17
N GLY A 159 5.77 -0.86 15.34
CA GLY A 159 6.53 0.11 14.55
C GLY A 159 6.11 0.21 13.08
N ILE A 160 4.91 -0.26 12.72
CA ILE A 160 4.30 -0.11 11.40
C ILE A 160 3.12 0.85 11.52
N VAL A 161 3.09 1.90 10.68
CA VAL A 161 1.96 2.83 10.64
C VAL A 161 0.81 2.20 9.85
N VAL A 162 -0.40 2.22 10.40
CA VAL A 162 -1.61 1.72 9.75
C VAL A 162 -2.58 2.89 9.56
N ILE A 163 -2.85 3.22 8.29
CA ILE A 163 -3.90 4.18 7.92
C ILE A 163 -5.18 3.39 7.62
N PRO A 164 -6.25 3.53 8.42
CA PRO A 164 -7.46 2.73 8.27
C PRO A 164 -8.25 3.03 7.00
N LYS A 165 -9.14 2.10 6.63
CA LYS A 165 -10.04 2.26 5.50
C LYS A 165 -10.82 3.58 5.58
N ASN A 166 -10.86 4.31 4.47
CA ASN A 166 -11.53 5.62 4.33
C ASN A 166 -10.96 6.75 5.21
N ALA A 167 -9.88 6.54 5.95
CA ALA A 167 -9.27 7.59 6.77
C ALA A 167 -8.76 8.74 5.89
N THR A 168 -8.82 9.95 6.44
CA THR A 168 -8.29 11.17 5.78
C THR A 168 -7.16 11.73 6.60
N ILE A 169 -5.99 11.88 5.98
CA ILE A 169 -4.83 12.54 6.60
C ILE A 169 -4.71 13.93 5.96
N PRO A 170 -4.93 15.02 6.74
CA PRO A 170 -4.98 16.38 6.22
C PRO A 170 -3.58 16.90 5.83
N PRO A 171 -3.50 17.99 5.05
CA PRO A 171 -2.21 18.54 4.63
C PRO A 171 -1.37 19.02 5.82
N GLY A 172 -0.04 18.97 5.68
CA GLY A 172 0.89 19.38 6.74
C GLY A 172 1.01 18.40 7.91
N PHE A 173 0.39 17.20 7.82
CA PHE A 173 0.60 16.15 8.80
C PHE A 173 1.97 15.50 8.62
N TRP A 174 2.74 15.52 9.70
CA TRP A 174 3.86 14.64 9.92
C TRP A 174 3.38 13.61 10.93
N ILE A 175 3.03 12.42 10.42
CA ILE A 175 2.97 11.23 11.26
C ILE A 175 4.43 10.91 11.45
#